data_AF-A0A9D7QSQ8-F1
#
_entry.id   AF-A0A9D7QSQ8-F1
#
_cell.length_a   1.000
_cell.length_b   1.000
_cell.length_c   1.000
_cell.angle_alpha   90.00
_cell.angle_beta   90.00
_cell.angle_gamma   90.00
#
_symmetry.space_group_name_H-M   'P 1'
#
loop_
_entity.id
_entity.type
_entity.pdbx_description
1 polymer ?
#
loop_
_entity_poly.entity_id
_entity_poly.type
_entity_poly.pdbx_seq_one_letter_code
_entity_poly.pdbx_strand_id
1 'polypeptide(L)'
;MESKSILVGGDYQGFMDKIDSYLAQHNCGQLSVYSFVGIAELYKSITTKTTQLLILNYWNNVEVINELCRFFDLSNIYILCITTKNSELQGINNSKVVVFEETVEKATEGNFLRNLIATIFKPQQLIYSDYPDKERNEYTNSSQNQFDKSLARYSLELDQKVDTLIKVREKIVGQYGNVCDTTRKELHSIVSSIQSSVKDKRHWDDFKIYFEQVCPRFISIISNYYPSLTATDIKYCCYLKMNMSNSDISHLLGINQQSVSVHKYRLKMKMTLPKDIDLRSFVQTLQNTG
;
A
#
# COMPACT_ATOMS: atom_id res chain seq x y z
N MET A 1 -22.09 6.84 -24.03
CA MET A 1 -21.05 6.72 -22.98
C MET A 1 -19.86 6.07 -23.65
N GLU A 2 -18.70 6.72 -23.69
CA GLU A 2 -17.48 6.06 -24.17
C GLU A 2 -17.19 4.86 -23.27
N SER A 3 -17.04 3.68 -23.89
CA SER A 3 -16.70 2.45 -23.17
C SER A 3 -15.28 2.58 -22.63
N LYS A 4 -15.14 2.62 -21.31
CA LYS A 4 -13.83 2.62 -20.64
C LYS A 4 -13.06 1.37 -21.08
N SER A 5 -11.80 1.54 -21.46
CA SER A 5 -10.99 0.44 -22.01
C SER A 5 -9.75 0.12 -21.17
N ILE A 6 -9.32 -1.13 -21.29
CA ILE A 6 -8.03 -1.64 -20.83
C ILE A 6 -7.18 -1.88 -22.08
N LEU A 7 -5.96 -1.34 -22.10
CA LEU A 7 -4.98 -1.69 -23.13
C LEU A 7 -3.92 -2.60 -22.52
N VAL A 8 -3.55 -3.65 -23.25
CA VAL A 8 -2.50 -4.59 -22.86
C VAL A 8 -1.39 -4.52 -23.90
N GLY A 9 -0.15 -4.32 -23.46
CA GLY A 9 1.02 -4.19 -24.31
C GLY A 9 2.19 -5.04 -23.80
N GLY A 10 2.94 -5.65 -24.70
CA GLY A 10 4.06 -6.52 -24.35
C GLY A 10 4.74 -7.14 -25.55
N ASP A 11 5.84 -7.87 -25.31
CA ASP A 11 6.69 -8.37 -26.40
C ASP A 11 6.22 -9.70 -27.01
N TYR A 12 5.42 -10.48 -26.28
CA TYR A 12 5.11 -11.86 -26.64
C TYR A 12 3.62 -12.18 -26.55
N GLN A 13 3.11 -12.95 -27.51
CA GLN A 13 1.70 -13.35 -27.57
C GLN A 13 1.27 -14.15 -26.33
N GLY A 14 2.14 -15.02 -25.80
CA GLY A 14 1.78 -15.83 -24.63
C GLY A 14 1.48 -15.02 -23.37
N PHE A 15 1.99 -13.79 -23.24
CA PHE A 15 1.60 -12.87 -22.17
C PHE A 15 0.17 -12.35 -22.40
N MET A 16 -0.16 -11.97 -23.64
CA MET A 16 -1.49 -11.51 -24.02
C MET A 16 -2.53 -12.57 -23.74
N ASP A 17 -2.28 -13.80 -24.20
CA ASP A 17 -3.20 -14.92 -24.04
C ASP A 17 -3.50 -15.19 -22.56
N LYS A 18 -2.51 -15.05 -21.68
CA LYS A 18 -2.67 -15.20 -20.22
C LYS A 18 -3.57 -14.12 -19.63
N ILE A 19 -3.33 -12.85 -19.96
CA ILE A 19 -4.13 -11.71 -19.47
C ILE A 19 -5.56 -11.80 -20.00
N ASP A 20 -5.73 -12.04 -21.31
CA ASP A 20 -7.04 -12.14 -21.95
C ASP A 20 -7.85 -13.32 -21.39
N SER A 21 -7.21 -14.48 -21.19
CA SER A 21 -7.84 -15.64 -20.55
C SER A 21 -8.30 -15.33 -19.13
N TYR A 22 -7.46 -14.65 -18.34
CA TYR A 22 -7.83 -14.26 -16.98
C TYR A 22 -9.03 -13.31 -16.97
N LEU A 23 -9.01 -12.27 -17.81
CA LEU A 23 -10.05 -11.26 -17.89
C LEU A 23 -11.39 -11.87 -18.35
N ALA A 24 -11.35 -12.81 -19.30
CA ALA A 24 -12.52 -13.56 -19.75
C ALA A 24 -13.13 -14.43 -18.64
N GLN A 25 -12.31 -15.07 -17.81
CA GLN A 25 -12.77 -15.94 -16.72
C GLN A 25 -13.40 -15.17 -15.55
N HIS A 26 -12.88 -13.99 -15.22
CA HIS A 26 -13.23 -13.27 -13.98
C HIS A 26 -14.34 -12.22 -14.14
N ASN A 27 -14.95 -12.13 -15.33
CA ASN A 27 -16.07 -11.26 -15.66
C ASN A 27 -15.91 -9.83 -15.10
N CYS A 28 -14.85 -9.13 -15.52
CA CYS A 28 -14.46 -7.82 -15.01
C CYS A 28 -15.38 -6.65 -15.45
N GLY A 29 -16.67 -6.92 -15.71
CA GLY A 29 -17.66 -5.95 -16.20
C GLY A 29 -17.64 -5.75 -17.72
N GLN A 30 -18.50 -4.85 -18.22
CA GLN A 30 -18.49 -4.41 -19.63
C GLN A 30 -17.30 -3.47 -19.87
N LEU A 31 -16.10 -4.03 -19.95
CA LEU A 31 -14.87 -3.32 -20.30
C LEU A 31 -14.37 -3.80 -21.66
N SER A 32 -13.92 -2.87 -22.50
CA SER A 32 -13.29 -3.21 -23.76
C SER A 32 -11.79 -3.44 -23.53
N VAL A 33 -11.31 -4.66 -23.80
CA VAL A 33 -9.90 -5.03 -23.68
C VAL A 33 -9.28 -5.08 -25.07
N TYR A 34 -8.12 -4.46 -25.23
CA TYR A 34 -7.36 -4.50 -26.48
C TYR A 34 -5.89 -4.83 -26.21
N SER A 35 -5.40 -5.90 -26.85
CA SER A 35 -4.07 -6.46 -26.62
C SER A 35 -3.19 -6.28 -27.86
N PHE A 36 -1.96 -5.81 -27.66
CA PHE A 36 -1.03 -5.44 -28.74
C PHE A 36 0.36 -6.05 -28.51
N VAL A 37 0.82 -6.86 -29.46
CA VAL A 37 2.21 -7.33 -29.47
C VAL A 37 3.10 -6.23 -30.06
N GLY A 38 4.10 -5.81 -29.30
CA GLY A 38 4.95 -4.67 -29.65
C GLY A 38 4.35 -3.31 -29.29
N ILE A 39 5.14 -2.26 -29.44
CA ILE A 39 4.84 -0.93 -28.86
C ILE A 39 4.12 0.03 -29.82
N ALA A 40 4.30 -0.14 -31.13
CA ALA A 40 3.80 0.81 -32.13
C ALA A 40 2.26 0.88 -32.16
N GLU A 41 1.59 -0.28 -32.11
CA GLU A 41 0.12 -0.34 -32.10
C GLU A 41 -0.47 0.14 -30.78
N LEU A 42 0.25 -0.10 -29.68
CA LEU A 42 -0.12 0.41 -28.36
C LEU A 42 -0.16 1.94 -28.37
N TYR A 43 0.89 2.60 -28.88
CA TYR A 43 0.97 4.06 -28.93
C TYR A 43 -0.14 4.69 -29.78
N LYS A 44 -0.48 4.06 -30.91
CA LYS A 44 -1.62 4.49 -31.75
C LYS A 44 -2.96 4.31 -31.03
N SER A 45 -3.08 3.30 -30.18
CA SER A 45 -4.32 3.00 -29.47
C SER A 45 -4.57 3.91 -28.26
N ILE A 46 -3.52 4.38 -27.60
CA ILE A 46 -3.62 5.28 -26.44
C ILE A 46 -4.32 6.61 -26.82
N THR A 47 -4.10 7.13 -28.02
CA THR A 47 -4.71 8.41 -28.47
C THR A 47 -6.14 8.27 -28.97
N THR A 48 -6.56 7.06 -29.33
CA THR A 48 -7.84 6.81 -30.00
C THR A 48 -8.89 6.22 -29.07
N LYS A 49 -8.52 5.82 -27.86
CA LYS A 49 -9.37 5.09 -26.92
C LYS A 49 -9.38 5.77 -25.56
N THR A 50 -10.51 5.71 -24.87
CA THR A 50 -10.65 6.14 -23.48
C THR A 50 -10.09 5.09 -22.53
N THR A 51 -8.77 5.04 -22.43
CA THR A 51 -8.06 4.09 -21.58
C THR A 51 -8.01 4.58 -20.14
N GLN A 52 -8.28 3.68 -19.19
CA GLN A 52 -8.10 3.96 -17.76
C GLN A 52 -7.06 3.06 -17.10
N LEU A 53 -6.79 1.89 -17.68
CA LEU A 53 -5.75 0.97 -17.23
C LEU A 53 -4.92 0.49 -18.42
N LEU A 54 -3.61 0.59 -18.27
CA LEU A 54 -2.61 0.07 -19.18
C LEU A 54 -1.87 -1.08 -18.50
N ILE A 55 -1.88 -2.28 -19.07
CA ILE A 55 -1.16 -3.44 -18.54
C ILE A 55 0.05 -3.70 -19.44
N LEU A 56 1.27 -3.63 -18.88
CA LEU A 56 2.51 -3.68 -19.64
C LEU A 56 3.38 -4.87 -19.25
N ASN A 57 3.96 -5.56 -20.22
CA ASN A 57 5.04 -6.52 -20.02
C ASN A 57 6.05 -6.44 -21.17
N TYR A 58 6.92 -5.44 -21.10
CA TYR A 58 8.04 -5.29 -22.01
C TYR A 58 9.37 -5.62 -21.32
N TRP A 59 10.34 -6.12 -22.08
CA TRP A 59 11.73 -6.29 -21.62
C TRP A 59 12.32 -4.98 -21.08
N ASN A 60 11.81 -3.83 -21.57
CA ASN A 60 12.23 -2.46 -21.23
C ASN A 60 11.15 -1.61 -20.57
N ASN A 61 10.39 -2.17 -19.63
CA ASN A 61 9.26 -1.48 -19.00
C ASN A 61 9.55 -0.03 -18.56
N VAL A 62 10.71 0.25 -17.96
CA VAL A 62 11.07 1.61 -17.51
C VAL A 62 11.16 2.59 -18.67
N GLU A 63 11.83 2.22 -19.76
CA GLU A 63 11.99 3.07 -20.94
C GLU A 63 10.64 3.31 -21.61
N VAL A 64 9.84 2.26 -21.76
CA VAL A 64 8.49 2.34 -22.33
C VAL A 64 7.62 3.30 -21.52
N ILE A 65 7.61 3.17 -20.19
CA ILE A 65 6.79 4.05 -19.34
C ILE A 65 7.28 5.51 -19.40
N ASN A 66 8.60 5.73 -19.42
CA ASN A 66 9.16 7.08 -19.54
C ASN A 66 8.83 7.71 -20.90
N GLU A 67 8.89 6.93 -21.97
CA GLU A 67 8.52 7.36 -23.32
C GLU A 67 7.02 7.69 -23.41
N LEU A 68 6.16 6.81 -22.86
CA LEU A 68 4.73 7.06 -22.75
C LEU A 68 4.43 8.35 -21.99
N CYS A 69 5.10 8.57 -20.86
CA CYS A 69 4.98 9.80 -20.07
C CYS A 69 5.44 11.06 -20.81
N ARG A 70 6.34 10.91 -21.79
CA ARG A 70 6.88 12.02 -22.58
C ARG A 70 5.93 12.44 -23.70
N PHE A 71 5.24 11.47 -24.31
CA PHE A 71 4.40 11.71 -25.48
C PHE A 71 2.90 11.82 -25.19
N PHE A 72 2.43 11.29 -24.06
CA PHE A 72 1.00 11.24 -23.73
C PHE A 72 0.71 11.83 -22.35
N ASP A 73 -0.47 12.44 -22.20
CA ASP A 73 -0.99 12.79 -20.88
C ASP A 73 -1.62 11.58 -20.22
N LEU A 74 -0.89 10.98 -19.28
CA LEU A 74 -1.29 9.79 -18.55
C LEU A 74 -1.89 10.12 -17.17
N SER A 75 -2.25 11.38 -16.90
CA SER A 75 -2.69 11.82 -15.57
C SER A 75 -3.93 11.09 -15.02
N ASN A 76 -4.72 10.47 -15.90
CA ASN A 76 -5.91 9.68 -15.56
C ASN A 76 -5.78 8.19 -15.94
N ILE A 77 -4.57 7.73 -16.28
CA ILE A 77 -4.30 6.35 -16.68
C ILE A 77 -3.47 5.69 -15.59
N TYR A 78 -3.98 4.55 -15.09
CA TYR A 78 -3.23 3.67 -14.21
C TYR A 78 -2.40 2.70 -15.04
N ILE A 79 -1.16 2.43 -14.63
CA ILE A 79 -0.30 1.45 -15.29
C ILE A 79 -0.11 0.27 -14.35
N LEU A 80 -0.44 -0.94 -14.78
CA LEU A 80 0.02 -2.18 -14.17
C LEU A 80 1.20 -2.69 -14.98
N CYS A 81 2.39 -2.58 -14.42
CA CYS A 81 3.59 -3.12 -15.01
C CYS A 81 3.85 -4.53 -14.45
N ILE A 82 3.85 -5.50 -15.35
CA ILE A 82 4.17 -6.89 -15.07
C ILE A 82 5.67 -7.09 -15.26
N THR A 83 6.35 -7.56 -14.23
CA THR A 83 7.82 -7.73 -14.19
C THR A 83 8.18 -9.18 -13.90
N THR A 84 9.45 -9.56 -14.16
CA THR A 84 9.92 -10.92 -13.81
C THR A 84 10.24 -11.05 -12.33
N LYS A 85 10.61 -9.94 -11.69
CA LYS A 85 10.83 -9.81 -10.25
C LYS A 85 10.30 -8.45 -9.78
N ASN A 86 9.78 -8.40 -8.55
CA ASN A 86 9.44 -7.14 -7.90
C ASN A 86 10.70 -6.29 -7.69
N SER A 87 10.62 -4.98 -7.91
CA SER A 87 11.65 -3.92 -7.83
C SER A 87 12.43 -3.56 -9.11
N GLU A 88 11.91 -3.91 -10.29
CA GLU A 88 12.53 -3.59 -11.59
C GLU A 88 12.25 -2.15 -12.07
N LEU A 89 11.37 -1.40 -11.41
CA LEU A 89 10.94 -0.06 -11.84
C LEU A 89 11.74 1.12 -11.27
N GLN A 90 12.99 0.88 -10.84
CA GLN A 90 13.88 1.95 -10.42
C GLN A 90 14.19 2.86 -11.63
N GLY A 91 13.76 4.13 -11.59
CA GLY A 91 14.00 5.10 -12.67
C GLY A 91 12.76 5.70 -13.32
N ILE A 92 11.55 5.29 -12.94
CA ILE A 92 10.32 5.99 -13.34
C ILE A 92 10.24 7.32 -12.59
N ASN A 93 10.54 8.42 -13.29
CA ASN A 93 10.65 9.76 -12.71
C ASN A 93 9.40 10.62 -12.98
N ASN A 94 8.20 10.06 -12.85
CA ASN A 94 6.97 10.83 -13.06
C ASN A 94 5.97 10.68 -11.88
N SER A 95 5.82 11.77 -11.12
CA SER A 95 4.94 11.83 -9.94
C SER A 95 3.45 11.91 -10.28
N LYS A 96 3.09 12.08 -11.57
CA LYS A 96 1.70 12.21 -12.03
C LYS A 96 1.05 10.90 -12.44
N VAL A 97 1.82 9.84 -12.64
CA VAL A 97 1.32 8.55 -13.12
C VAL A 97 1.41 7.54 -11.99
N VAL A 98 0.34 6.78 -11.81
CA VAL A 98 0.30 5.70 -10.82
C VAL A 98 0.71 4.41 -11.53
N VAL A 99 1.87 3.89 -11.14
CA VAL A 99 2.41 2.63 -11.64
C VAL A 99 2.35 1.59 -10.53
N PHE A 100 1.60 0.52 -10.78
CA PHE A 100 1.57 -0.70 -10.00
C PHE A 100 2.60 -1.68 -10.59
N GLU A 101 3.29 -2.42 -9.74
CA GLU A 101 4.29 -3.40 -10.13
C GLU A 101 3.94 -4.75 -9.51
N GLU A 102 3.83 -5.79 -10.33
CA GLU A 102 3.60 -7.17 -9.86
C GLU A 102 4.18 -8.20 -10.84
N THR A 103 4.32 -9.45 -10.39
CA THR A 103 4.66 -10.57 -11.29
C THR A 103 3.43 -11.06 -12.06
N VAL A 104 3.67 -11.76 -13.17
CA VAL A 104 2.57 -12.30 -13.99
C VAL A 104 1.73 -13.30 -13.19
N GLU A 105 2.38 -14.17 -12.40
CA GLU A 105 1.71 -15.18 -11.58
C GLU A 105 0.79 -14.52 -10.57
N LYS A 106 1.28 -13.52 -9.82
CA LYS A 106 0.46 -12.82 -8.82
C LYS A 106 -0.68 -12.03 -9.46
N ALA A 107 -0.47 -11.48 -10.65
CA ALA A 107 -1.53 -10.79 -11.39
C ALA A 107 -2.62 -11.74 -11.90
N THR A 108 -2.27 -12.94 -12.39
CA THR A 108 -3.19 -13.85 -13.09
C THR A 108 -3.65 -15.09 -12.31
N GLU A 109 -3.02 -15.47 -11.21
CA GLU A 109 -3.39 -16.67 -10.44
C GLU A 109 -4.32 -16.37 -9.26
N GLY A 110 -4.44 -15.09 -8.88
CA GLY A 110 -5.25 -14.65 -7.74
C GLY A 110 -6.32 -13.62 -8.12
N ASN A 111 -6.86 -12.94 -7.10
CA ASN A 111 -7.82 -11.85 -7.30
C ASN A 111 -7.14 -10.49 -7.54
N PHE A 112 -5.81 -10.41 -7.67
CA PHE A 112 -5.09 -9.14 -7.75
C PHE A 112 -5.60 -8.28 -8.91
N LEU A 113 -5.54 -8.79 -10.15
CA LEU A 113 -5.91 -8.02 -11.33
C LEU A 113 -7.40 -7.67 -11.31
N ARG A 114 -8.26 -8.62 -10.91
CA ARG A 114 -9.69 -8.37 -10.71
C ARG A 114 -9.97 -7.25 -9.71
N ASN A 115 -9.32 -7.27 -8.54
CA ASN A 115 -9.53 -6.29 -7.49
C ASN A 115 -8.93 -4.93 -7.87
N LEU A 116 -7.80 -4.92 -8.57
CA LEU A 116 -7.23 -3.69 -9.13
C LEU A 116 -8.19 -3.05 -10.14
N ILE A 117 -8.74 -3.84 -11.06
CA ILE A 117 -9.75 -3.36 -12.03
C ILE A 117 -10.99 -2.86 -11.28
N ALA A 118 -11.49 -3.59 -10.28
CA ALA A 118 -12.61 -3.12 -9.48
C ALA A 118 -12.31 -1.76 -8.84
N THR A 119 -11.11 -1.57 -8.29
CA THR A 119 -10.67 -0.32 -7.65
C THR A 119 -10.51 0.85 -8.64
N ILE A 120 -10.14 0.59 -9.89
CA ILE A 120 -10.00 1.64 -10.91
C ILE A 120 -11.34 1.99 -11.56
N PHE A 121 -12.18 0.99 -11.83
CA PHE A 121 -13.36 1.14 -12.69
C PHE A 121 -14.68 1.26 -11.92
N LYS A 122 -14.79 0.77 -10.67
CA LYS A 122 -16.00 0.98 -9.86
C LYS A 122 -16.01 2.39 -9.25
N PRO A 123 -17.16 3.09 -9.28
CA PRO A 123 -17.37 4.31 -8.48
C PRO A 123 -17.07 3.99 -7.03
N GLN A 124 -16.25 4.82 -6.36
CA GLN A 124 -15.94 4.60 -4.95
C GLN A 124 -17.24 4.54 -4.14
N GLN A 125 -18.25 5.37 -4.45
CA GLN A 125 -19.61 5.33 -3.90
C GLN A 125 -20.24 3.92 -3.88
N LEU A 126 -20.01 3.10 -4.91
CA LEU A 126 -20.51 1.72 -4.97
C LEU A 126 -19.69 0.75 -4.09
N ILE A 127 -18.40 1.01 -3.90
CA ILE A 127 -17.57 0.30 -2.90
C ILE A 127 -18.10 0.60 -1.49
N TYR A 128 -18.65 1.80 -1.22
CA TYR A 128 -19.31 2.09 0.06
C TYR A 128 -20.73 1.51 0.15
N SER A 129 -21.50 1.39 -0.94
CA SER A 129 -22.87 0.84 -0.88
C SER A 129 -22.94 -0.67 -0.74
N ASP A 130 -21.86 -1.39 -1.07
CA ASP A 130 -21.70 -2.81 -0.74
C ASP A 130 -21.54 -3.04 0.79
N TYR A 131 -21.49 -1.97 1.59
CA TYR A 131 -21.56 -2.01 3.06
C TYR A 131 -22.97 -1.65 3.56
N PRO A 132 -23.59 -2.47 4.42
CA PRO A 132 -24.95 -2.22 4.89
C PRO A 132 -25.05 -0.92 5.72
N ASP A 133 -25.89 -0.01 5.24
CA ASP A 133 -26.05 1.40 5.66
C ASP A 133 -26.78 1.63 7.01
N LYS A 134 -27.04 0.59 7.80
CA LYS A 134 -27.92 0.69 8.98
C LYS A 134 -27.13 0.60 10.28
N GLU A 135 -26.53 1.70 10.73
CA GLU A 135 -26.20 1.98 12.16
C GLU A 135 -25.34 3.26 12.34
N ARG A 136 -25.72 4.36 11.70
CA ARG A 136 -24.85 5.55 11.57
C ARG A 136 -24.61 6.36 12.85
N ASN A 137 -25.32 6.15 13.97
CA ASN A 137 -25.36 7.15 15.05
C ASN A 137 -25.04 6.69 16.49
N GLU A 138 -24.88 5.39 16.79
CA GLU A 138 -24.55 4.94 18.17
C GLU A 138 -23.15 4.31 18.33
N TYR A 139 -22.46 4.00 17.22
CA TYR A 139 -21.17 3.28 17.20
C TYR A 139 -19.93 4.15 17.37
N THR A 140 -20.04 5.47 17.26
CA THR A 140 -18.89 6.38 17.17
C THR A 140 -18.21 6.66 18.50
N ASN A 141 -18.89 6.55 19.64
CA ASN A 141 -18.31 6.94 20.93
C ASN A 141 -17.71 5.76 21.72
N SER A 142 -18.32 4.57 21.68
CA SER A 142 -17.86 3.39 22.44
C SER A 142 -16.63 2.75 21.81
N SER A 143 -16.63 2.57 20.49
CA SER A 143 -15.49 2.06 19.74
C SER A 143 -14.33 3.06 19.71
N GLN A 144 -14.59 4.37 19.57
CA GLN A 144 -13.54 5.39 19.67
C GLN A 144 -12.88 5.38 21.05
N ASN A 145 -13.66 5.30 22.13
CA ASN A 145 -13.11 5.14 23.47
C ASN A 145 -12.31 3.83 23.65
N GLN A 146 -12.71 2.74 22.98
CA GLN A 146 -11.93 1.51 22.96
C GLN A 146 -10.63 1.69 22.18
N PHE A 147 -10.63 2.36 21.02
CA PHE A 147 -9.42 2.70 20.28
C PHE A 147 -8.49 3.58 21.11
N ASP A 148 -9.00 4.64 21.73
CA ASP A 148 -8.20 5.57 22.53
C ASP A 148 -7.58 4.88 23.75
N LYS A 149 -8.34 4.04 24.46
CA LYS A 149 -7.81 3.20 25.55
C LYS A 149 -6.78 2.19 25.05
N SER A 150 -7.02 1.63 23.87
CA SER A 150 -6.19 0.60 23.31
C SER A 150 -4.86 1.12 22.77
N LEU A 151 -4.92 2.27 22.11
CA LEU A 151 -3.80 3.09 21.69
C LEU A 151 -2.98 3.54 22.88
N ALA A 152 -3.63 4.09 23.91
CA ALA A 152 -2.94 4.53 25.11
C ALA A 152 -2.19 3.37 25.75
N ARG A 153 -2.80 2.18 25.80
CA ARG A 153 -2.14 0.97 26.30
C ARG A 153 -0.96 0.54 25.44
N TYR A 154 -1.13 0.45 24.11
CA TYR A 154 -0.07 0.03 23.19
C TYR A 154 1.08 1.04 23.16
N SER A 155 0.78 2.35 23.11
CA SER A 155 1.76 3.43 23.18
C SER A 155 2.50 3.41 24.50
N LEU A 156 1.79 3.29 25.63
CA LEU A 156 2.42 3.20 26.95
C LEU A 156 3.31 1.96 27.07
N GLU A 157 2.86 0.81 26.56
CA GLU A 157 3.65 -0.42 26.59
C GLU A 157 4.90 -0.32 25.70
N LEU A 158 4.78 0.30 24.53
CA LEU A 158 5.92 0.59 23.66
C LEU A 158 6.88 1.57 24.32
N ASP A 159 6.38 2.68 24.85
CA ASP A 159 7.19 3.70 25.52
C ASP A 159 7.93 3.10 26.71
N GLN A 160 7.26 2.27 27.52
CA GLN A 160 7.88 1.54 28.63
C GLN A 160 8.96 0.56 28.16
N LYS A 161 8.72 -0.18 27.06
CA LYS A 161 9.71 -1.10 26.50
C LYS A 161 10.93 -0.35 25.95
N VAL A 162 10.71 0.74 25.20
CA VAL A 162 11.78 1.59 24.66
C VAL A 162 12.58 2.24 25.79
N ASP A 163 11.90 2.83 26.78
CA ASP A 163 12.53 3.43 27.96
C ASP A 163 13.35 2.40 28.76
N THR A 164 12.82 1.18 28.94
CA THR A 164 13.57 0.09 29.59
C THR A 164 14.83 -0.28 28.80
N LEU A 165 14.74 -0.39 27.47
CA LEU A 165 15.90 -0.68 26.61
C LEU A 165 16.94 0.43 26.64
N ILE A 166 16.51 1.70 26.69
CA ILE A 166 17.39 2.86 26.86
C ILE A 166 18.10 2.80 28.22
N LYS A 167 17.36 2.59 29.31
CA LYS A 167 17.93 2.46 30.67
C LYS A 167 18.92 1.30 30.78
N VAL A 168 18.62 0.16 30.17
CA VAL A 168 19.53 -0.99 30.12
C VAL A 168 20.80 -0.64 29.34
N ARG A 169 20.66 0.02 28.19
CA ARG A 169 21.80 0.52 27.40
C ARG A 169 22.68 1.46 28.22
N GLU A 170 22.09 2.46 28.89
CA GLU A 170 22.83 3.43 29.69
C GLU A 170 23.60 2.76 30.83
N LYS A 171 22.99 1.79 31.51
CA LYS A 171 23.68 0.98 32.53
C LYS A 171 24.87 0.22 31.96
N ILE A 172 24.75 -0.38 30.76
CA ILE A 172 25.83 -1.12 30.11
C ILE A 172 26.97 -0.17 29.68
N VAL A 173 26.64 0.97 29.08
CA VAL A 173 27.63 1.98 28.68
C VAL A 173 28.39 2.52 29.91
N GLY A 174 27.70 2.71 31.03
CA GLY A 174 28.31 3.10 32.31
C GLY A 174 29.34 2.09 32.85
N GLN A 175 29.33 0.83 32.42
CA GLN A 175 30.31 -0.18 32.84
C GLN A 175 31.56 -0.22 31.95
N TYR A 176 31.62 0.52 30.84
CA TYR A 176 32.74 0.44 29.89
C TYR A 176 34.10 0.77 30.52
N GLY A 177 34.13 1.71 31.48
CA GLY A 177 35.34 2.09 32.20
C GLY A 177 35.80 1.07 33.25
N ASN A 178 34.94 0.13 33.66
CA ASN A 178 35.17 -0.80 34.77
C ASN A 178 35.56 -2.21 34.31
N VAL A 179 35.69 -2.43 32.99
CA VAL A 179 35.94 -3.76 32.40
C VAL A 179 37.16 -3.73 31.48
N CYS A 180 37.78 -4.91 31.31
CA CYS A 180 38.89 -5.09 30.38
C CYS A 180 38.45 -4.94 28.91
N ASP A 181 39.42 -4.74 28.01
CA ASP A 181 39.17 -4.42 26.60
C ASP A 181 38.41 -5.50 25.84
N THR A 182 38.60 -6.77 26.20
CA THR A 182 37.87 -7.91 25.62
C THR A 182 36.40 -7.85 25.97
N THR A 183 36.07 -7.72 27.26
CA THR A 183 34.69 -7.58 27.74
C THR A 183 34.02 -6.30 27.22
N ARG A 184 34.77 -5.20 27.08
CA ARG A 184 34.24 -3.95 26.53
C ARG A 184 33.75 -4.10 25.08
N LYS A 185 34.49 -4.84 24.25
CA LYS A 185 34.07 -5.13 22.86
C LYS A 185 32.77 -5.95 22.82
N GLU A 186 32.61 -6.92 23.72
CA GLU A 186 31.38 -7.70 23.84
C GLU A 186 30.19 -6.80 24.26
N LEU A 187 30.39 -5.93 25.25
CA LEU A 187 29.35 -4.99 25.68
C LEU A 187 28.97 -3.98 24.59
N HIS A 188 29.91 -3.56 23.74
CA HIS A 188 29.61 -2.74 22.55
C HIS A 188 28.74 -3.46 21.54
N SER A 189 29.00 -4.76 21.30
CA SER A 189 28.17 -5.59 20.43
C SER A 189 26.74 -5.73 20.97
N ILE A 190 26.59 -5.91 22.29
CA ILE A 190 25.29 -5.96 22.97
C ILE A 190 24.55 -4.62 22.83
N VAL A 191 25.22 -3.49 23.06
CA VAL A 191 24.61 -2.16 22.89
C VAL A 191 24.18 -1.91 21.45
N SER A 192 24.98 -2.32 20.47
CA SER A 192 24.64 -2.22 19.05
C SER A 192 23.42 -3.10 18.70
N SER A 193 23.32 -4.28 19.32
CA SER A 193 22.17 -5.18 19.17
C SER A 193 20.90 -4.63 19.83
N ILE A 194 21.01 -3.94 20.97
CA ILE A 194 19.87 -3.24 21.59
C ILE A 194 19.42 -2.09 20.67
N GLN A 195 20.37 -1.32 20.11
CA GLN A 195 20.07 -0.23 19.18
C GLN A 195 19.42 -0.72 17.87
N SER A 196 19.76 -1.92 17.39
CA SER A 196 19.07 -2.54 16.27
C SER A 196 17.73 -3.14 16.67
N SER A 197 17.57 -3.64 17.90
CA SER A 197 16.31 -4.20 18.43
C SER A 197 15.23 -3.14 18.63
N VAL A 198 15.60 -1.94 19.08
CA VAL A 198 14.70 -0.76 19.11
C VAL A 198 14.23 -0.39 17.68
N LYS A 199 14.94 -0.85 16.64
CA LYS A 199 14.59 -0.66 15.24
C LYS A 199 13.91 -1.90 14.61
N ASP A 200 13.64 -2.96 15.38
CA ASP A 200 13.27 -4.28 14.85
C ASP A 200 11.79 -4.37 14.41
N LYS A 201 11.54 -5.24 13.43
CA LYS A 201 10.26 -5.36 12.70
C LYS A 201 9.18 -6.16 13.44
N ARG A 202 9.52 -6.86 14.54
CA ARG A 202 8.58 -7.72 15.32
C ARG A 202 7.39 -6.95 15.91
N HIS A 203 7.55 -5.64 16.11
CA HIS A 203 6.47 -4.77 16.59
C HIS A 203 5.22 -4.77 15.69
N TRP A 204 5.36 -5.08 14.41
CA TRP A 204 4.23 -5.06 13.48
C TRP A 204 3.29 -6.25 13.67
N ASP A 205 3.80 -7.46 13.91
CA ASP A 205 2.94 -8.64 14.05
C ASP A 205 2.18 -8.63 15.38
N ASP A 206 2.83 -8.21 16.47
CA ASP A 206 2.15 -7.97 17.76
C ASP A 206 1.06 -6.88 17.62
N PHE A 207 1.37 -5.80 16.89
CA PHE A 207 0.39 -4.76 16.61
C PHE A 207 -0.80 -5.32 15.81
N LYS A 208 -0.58 -6.16 14.79
CA LYS A 208 -1.68 -6.73 14.01
C LYS A 208 -2.63 -7.54 14.88
N ILE A 209 -2.11 -8.40 15.75
CA ILE A 209 -2.92 -9.22 16.66
C ILE A 209 -3.81 -8.31 17.51
N TYR A 210 -3.21 -7.27 18.09
CA TYR A 210 -3.94 -6.31 18.91
C TYR A 210 -4.96 -5.51 18.10
N PHE A 211 -4.56 -5.02 16.94
CA PHE A 211 -5.40 -4.25 16.06
C PHE A 211 -6.58 -5.06 15.56
N GLU A 212 -6.41 -6.35 15.23
CA GLU A 212 -7.49 -7.23 14.80
C GLU A 212 -8.50 -7.54 15.91
N GLN A 213 -8.12 -7.45 17.18
CA GLN A 213 -9.06 -7.55 18.31
C GLN A 213 -10.00 -6.34 18.37
N VAL A 214 -9.54 -5.15 17.99
CA VAL A 214 -10.32 -3.90 18.04
C VAL A 214 -10.97 -3.57 16.69
N CYS A 215 -10.32 -3.95 15.59
CA CYS A 215 -10.74 -3.81 14.20
C CYS A 215 -10.76 -5.18 13.48
N PRO A 216 -11.71 -6.07 13.78
CA PRO A 216 -11.78 -7.36 13.12
C PRO A 216 -11.90 -7.22 11.59
N ARG A 217 -11.13 -8.03 10.85
CA ARG A 217 -11.18 -8.12 9.38
C ARG A 217 -10.76 -6.86 8.61
N PHE A 218 -10.44 -5.74 9.25
CA PHE A 218 -10.02 -4.53 8.53
C PHE A 218 -8.78 -4.77 7.65
N ILE A 219 -7.77 -5.48 8.18
CA ILE A 219 -6.54 -5.80 7.44
C ILE A 219 -6.86 -6.68 6.22
N SER A 220 -7.72 -7.70 6.38
CA SER A 220 -8.09 -8.57 5.27
C SER A 220 -8.95 -7.85 4.23
N ILE A 221 -9.90 -7.02 4.67
CA ILE A 221 -10.71 -6.15 3.81
C ILE A 221 -9.79 -5.26 2.97
N ILE A 222 -8.92 -4.47 3.60
CA ILE A 222 -8.12 -3.50 2.86
C ILE A 222 -7.11 -4.17 1.93
N SER A 223 -6.55 -5.30 2.34
CA SER A 223 -5.64 -6.09 1.49
C SER A 223 -6.36 -6.69 0.29
N ASN A 224 -7.63 -7.06 0.44
CA ASN A 224 -8.44 -7.59 -0.66
C ASN A 224 -8.84 -6.49 -1.64
N TYR A 225 -9.42 -5.39 -1.15
CA TYR A 225 -9.89 -4.30 -2.02
C TYR A 225 -8.73 -3.54 -2.68
N TYR A 226 -7.62 -3.37 -1.98
CA TYR A 226 -6.45 -2.63 -2.45
C TYR A 226 -5.22 -3.54 -2.46
N PRO A 227 -5.14 -4.50 -3.39
CA PRO A 227 -4.12 -5.54 -3.38
C PRO A 227 -2.71 -5.04 -3.70
N SER A 228 -2.59 -3.80 -4.19
CA SER A 228 -1.31 -3.11 -4.45
C SER A 228 -0.71 -2.43 -3.21
N LEU A 229 -1.41 -2.45 -2.07
CA LEU A 229 -0.87 -1.91 -0.82
C LEU A 229 0.16 -2.86 -0.23
N THR A 230 1.32 -2.29 0.10
CA THR A 230 2.38 -3.00 0.82
C THR A 230 2.02 -3.17 2.30
N ALA A 231 2.77 -4.00 3.02
CA ALA A 231 2.61 -4.13 4.48
C ALA A 231 2.76 -2.78 5.21
N THR A 232 3.65 -1.91 4.73
CA THR A 232 3.81 -0.55 5.28
C THR A 232 2.59 0.32 4.99
N ASP A 233 2.04 0.24 3.78
CA ASP A 233 0.83 0.97 3.40
C ASP A 233 -0.35 0.56 4.30
N ILE A 234 -0.54 -0.75 4.49
CA ILE A 234 -1.57 -1.32 5.39
C ILE A 234 -1.37 -0.83 6.83
N LYS A 235 -0.12 -0.80 7.32
CA LYS A 235 0.22 -0.25 8.64
C LYS A 235 -0.23 1.19 8.80
N TYR A 236 -0.01 2.03 7.80
CA TYR A 236 -0.51 3.42 7.81
C TYR A 236 -2.03 3.48 7.80
N CYS A 237 -2.71 2.62 7.04
CA CYS A 237 -4.17 2.53 7.07
C CYS A 237 -4.69 2.12 8.46
N CYS A 238 -4.03 1.20 9.16
CA CYS A 238 -4.37 0.87 10.54
C CYS A 238 -4.24 2.10 11.45
N TYR A 239 -3.14 2.87 11.34
CA TYR A 239 -2.97 4.10 12.13
C TYR A 239 -4.04 5.14 11.85
N LEU A 240 -4.41 5.32 10.58
CA LEU A 240 -5.49 6.22 10.18
C LEU A 240 -6.86 5.73 10.69
N LYS A 241 -7.09 4.41 10.70
CA LYS A 241 -8.30 3.78 11.25
C LYS A 241 -8.39 3.95 12.76
N MET A 242 -7.25 4.00 13.46
CA MET A 242 -7.17 4.35 14.87
C MET A 242 -7.19 5.88 15.11
N ASN A 243 -7.53 6.69 14.10
CA ASN A 243 -7.62 8.15 14.19
C ASN A 243 -6.32 8.88 14.60
N MET A 244 -5.14 8.25 14.45
CA MET A 244 -3.86 8.87 14.79
C MET A 244 -3.58 10.13 13.95
N SER A 245 -3.08 11.18 14.60
CA SER A 245 -2.61 12.39 13.92
C SER A 245 -1.32 12.15 13.14
N ASN A 246 -0.99 13.04 12.20
CA ASN A 246 0.30 12.99 11.53
C ASN A 246 1.46 13.09 12.54
N SER A 247 1.25 13.83 13.65
CA SER A 247 2.20 13.93 14.75
C SER A 247 2.39 12.58 15.44
N ASP A 248 1.31 11.90 15.80
CA ASP A 248 1.37 10.61 16.52
C ASP A 248 2.05 9.54 15.65
N ILE A 249 1.69 9.46 14.37
CA ILE A 249 2.32 8.54 13.41
C ILE A 249 3.82 8.86 13.27
N SER A 250 4.19 10.14 13.25
CA SER A 250 5.59 10.56 13.12
C SER A 250 6.43 10.14 14.33
N HIS A 251 5.90 10.32 15.56
CA HIS A 251 6.54 9.88 16.79
C HIS A 251 6.66 8.35 16.84
N LEU A 252 5.56 7.64 16.53
CA LEU A 252 5.51 6.18 16.57
C LEU A 252 6.47 5.51 15.58
N LEU A 253 6.68 6.14 14.41
CA LEU A 253 7.59 5.62 13.38
C LEU A 253 9.01 6.19 13.49
N GLY A 254 9.26 7.17 14.36
CA GLY A 254 10.56 7.85 14.47
C GLY A 254 10.97 8.60 13.19
N ILE A 255 10.00 9.18 12.48
CA ILE A 255 10.22 9.94 11.23
C ILE A 255 9.63 11.35 11.34
N ASN A 256 9.92 12.22 10.38
CA ASN A 256 9.31 13.56 10.36
C ASN A 256 7.84 13.52 9.85
N GLN A 257 7.03 14.51 10.24
CA GLN A 257 5.62 14.62 9.80
C GLN A 257 5.47 14.83 8.28
N GLN A 258 6.48 15.39 7.61
CA GLN A 258 6.47 15.55 6.16
C GLN A 258 6.52 14.18 5.45
N SER A 259 7.32 13.24 5.96
CA SER A 259 7.40 11.86 5.47
C SER A 259 6.05 11.15 5.62
N VAL A 260 5.34 11.38 6.73
CA VAL A 260 3.97 10.87 6.93
C VAL A 260 3.03 11.45 5.87
N SER A 261 3.10 12.76 5.60
CA SER A 261 2.27 13.43 4.61
C SER A 261 2.52 12.93 3.19
N VAL A 262 3.79 12.74 2.81
CA VAL A 262 4.18 12.16 1.52
C VAL A 262 3.68 10.71 1.40
N HIS A 263 3.76 9.91 2.47
CA HIS A 263 3.25 8.54 2.47
C HIS A 263 1.73 8.51 2.29
N LYS A 264 0.98 9.37 3.01
CA LYS A 264 -0.47 9.51 2.83
C LYS A 264 -0.85 9.94 1.41
N TYR A 265 -0.09 10.85 0.80
CA TYR A 265 -0.30 11.22 -0.59
C TYR A 265 -0.14 10.01 -1.53
N ARG A 266 0.93 9.21 -1.34
CA ARG A 266 1.15 7.98 -2.13
C ARG A 266 0.06 6.94 -1.92
N LEU A 267 -0.39 6.74 -0.68
CA LEU A 267 -1.53 5.88 -0.34
C LEU A 267 -2.78 6.29 -1.11
N LYS A 268 -3.09 7.58 -1.11
CA LYS A 268 -4.24 8.13 -1.83
C LYS A 268 -4.19 7.79 -3.32
N MET A 269 -3.01 7.88 -3.93
CA MET A 269 -2.80 7.50 -5.34
C MET A 269 -2.94 5.99 -5.58
N LYS A 270 -2.36 5.15 -4.72
CA LYS A 270 -2.47 3.68 -4.81
C LYS A 270 -3.90 3.18 -4.62
N MET A 271 -4.67 3.86 -3.76
CA MET A 271 -6.09 3.59 -3.51
C MET A 271 -7.01 4.28 -4.52
N THR A 272 -6.44 4.86 -5.59
CA THR A 272 -7.15 5.50 -6.71
C THR A 272 -8.15 6.58 -6.26
N LEU A 273 -7.85 7.26 -5.14
CA LEU A 273 -8.78 8.22 -4.53
C LEU A 273 -8.74 9.60 -5.19
N PRO A 274 -9.88 10.29 -5.37
CA PRO A 274 -9.97 11.60 -5.98
C PRO A 274 -9.36 12.67 -5.08
N LYS A 275 -8.88 13.77 -5.66
CA LYS A 275 -8.11 14.81 -4.95
C LYS A 275 -8.87 15.46 -3.79
N ASP A 276 -10.19 15.51 -3.86
CA ASP A 276 -11.10 16.08 -2.87
C ASP A 276 -11.44 15.14 -1.70
N ILE A 277 -11.23 13.82 -1.85
CA ILE A 277 -11.51 12.86 -0.76
C ILE A 277 -10.39 12.86 0.28
N ASP A 278 -10.71 13.16 1.54
CA ASP A 278 -9.76 12.99 2.63
C ASP A 278 -9.47 11.51 2.91
N LEU A 279 -8.18 11.14 2.93
CA LEU A 279 -7.76 9.75 3.09
C LEU A 279 -8.16 9.20 4.47
N ARG A 280 -8.08 10.00 5.54
CA ARG A 280 -8.46 9.51 6.87
C ARG A 280 -9.94 9.21 6.90
N SER A 281 -10.75 10.16 6.45
CA SER A 281 -12.21 10.04 6.37
C SER A 281 -12.60 8.80 5.57
N PHE A 282 -11.94 8.58 4.43
CA PHE A 282 -12.12 7.37 3.62
C PHE A 282 -11.79 6.08 4.39
N VAL A 283 -10.63 6.01 5.04
CA VAL A 283 -10.24 4.81 5.80
C VAL A 283 -11.21 4.54 6.96
N GLN A 284 -11.77 5.59 7.57
CA GLN A 284 -12.76 5.45 8.63
C GLN A 284 -14.05 4.79 8.18
N THR A 285 -14.48 5.00 6.93
CA THR A 285 -15.70 4.37 6.41
C THR A 285 -15.54 2.89 6.05
N LEU A 286 -14.31 2.40 5.90
CA LEU A 286 -14.04 0.97 5.68
C LEU A 286 -14.34 0.22 6.98
N GLN A 287 -15.57 -0.24 7.19
CA GLN A 287 -16.04 -0.83 8.45
C GLN A 287 -15.85 -2.35 8.53
N ASN A 288 -15.81 -2.85 9.77
CA ASN A 288 -15.77 -4.27 10.11
C ASN A 288 -17.18 -4.84 9.91
N THR A 289 -17.39 -5.68 8.91
CA THR A 289 -18.60 -6.50 8.87
C THR A 289 -18.47 -7.62 9.91
N GLY A 290 -19.31 -7.55 10.94
CA GLY A 290 -19.68 -8.72 11.75
C GLY A 290 -20.31 -9.79 10.87
#